data_AF-A0A7K4I8K0-F1
#
_entry.id   AF-A0A7K4I8K0-F1
#
_cell.length_a   1.000
_cell.length_b   1.000
_cell.length_c   1.000
_cell.angle_alpha   90.00
_cell.angle_beta   90.00
_cell.angle_gamma   90.00
#
_symmetry.space_group_name_H-M   'P 1'
#
loop_
_entity.id
_entity.type
_entity.pdbx_description
1 polymer ?
#
loop_
_entity_poly.entity_id
_entity_poly.type
_entity_poly.pdbx_seq_one_letter_code
_entity_poly.pdbx_strand_id
1 'polypeptide(L)'
;MVRCPKCRAEVTAPIKSWPVLARKSLQKDEKSKMIMGIFECLNCKTRFRATLESETKIEEVASIKNMVERIKGIKEELMQTLKNLREKMKTLETERANLMSEIEKLKQIAESRVSALEREISVLREEVNSLRGILGYIEEPEKIAK
;
A
#
# COMPACT_ATOMS: atom_id res chain seq x y z
N MET A 1 44.16 7.87 5.17
CA MET A 1 45.39 7.58 5.96
C MET A 1 46.54 8.35 5.32
N VAL A 2 47.52 8.82 6.09
CA VAL A 2 48.65 9.62 5.57
C VAL A 2 50.00 8.99 5.94
N ARG A 3 51.00 9.10 5.07
CA ARG A 3 52.33 8.51 5.28
C ARG A 3 53.29 9.51 5.92
N CYS A 4 54.05 9.06 6.91
CA CYS A 4 55.09 9.88 7.53
C CYS A 4 56.19 10.21 6.51
N PRO A 5 56.55 11.48 6.31
CA PRO A 5 57.57 11.87 5.34
C PRO A 5 58.98 11.38 5.71
N LYS A 6 59.21 11.05 6.99
CA LYS A 6 60.53 10.65 7.49
C LYS A 6 60.75 9.13 7.45
N CYS A 7 59.80 8.34 7.91
CA CYS A 7 59.96 6.88 8.04
C CYS A 7 58.91 6.06 7.27
N ARG A 8 58.05 6.73 6.49
CA ARG A 8 56.99 6.13 5.66
C ARG A 8 55.92 5.32 6.40
N ALA A 9 55.98 5.23 7.74
CA ALA A 9 54.93 4.63 8.54
C ALA A 9 53.58 5.34 8.33
N GLU A 10 52.50 4.55 8.32
CA GLU A 10 51.14 5.07 8.15
C GLU A 10 50.60 5.67 9.45
N VAL A 11 49.94 6.82 9.34
CA VAL A 11 49.31 7.52 10.46
C VAL A 11 47.83 7.76 10.13
N THR A 12 46.96 7.33 11.03
CA THR A 12 45.49 7.32 10.84
C THR A 12 44.81 8.58 11.36
N ALA A 13 45.19 9.06 12.56
CA ALA A 13 44.53 10.17 13.22
C ALA A 13 45.43 11.42 13.37
N PRO A 14 44.95 12.62 13.02
CA PRO A 14 45.64 13.86 13.31
C PRO A 14 45.50 14.23 14.79
N ILE A 15 46.52 14.90 15.35
CA ILE A 15 46.47 15.50 16.70
C ILE A 15 45.54 16.71 16.73
N LYS A 16 45.59 17.50 15.66
CA LYS A 16 44.76 18.69 15.47
C LYS A 16 44.39 18.81 14.02
N SER A 17 43.16 19.19 13.76
CA SER A 17 42.67 19.50 12.41
C SER A 17 41.96 20.84 12.40
N TRP A 18 42.11 21.59 11.32
CA TRP A 18 41.36 22.83 11.09
C TRP A 18 40.96 22.95 9.62
N PRO A 19 39.83 23.61 9.32
CA PRO A 19 39.44 23.89 7.95
C PRO A 19 40.36 24.97 7.36
N VAL A 20 40.79 24.78 6.12
CA VAL A 20 41.54 25.77 5.35
C VAL A 20 40.69 26.22 4.17
N LEU A 21 40.54 27.54 4.05
CA LEU A 21 39.93 28.15 2.87
C LEU A 21 40.94 28.08 1.72
N ALA A 22 40.64 27.29 0.70
CA ALA A 22 41.41 27.33 -0.54
C ALA A 22 41.27 28.71 -1.18
N ARG A 23 42.39 29.32 -1.60
CA ARG A 23 42.38 30.54 -2.41
C ARG A 23 41.59 30.24 -3.68
N LYS A 24 40.60 31.09 -4.00
CA LYS A 24 39.72 30.96 -5.17
C LYS A 24 40.57 30.70 -6.43
N SER A 25 40.54 29.48 -6.95
CA SER A 25 40.86 29.26 -8.37
C SER A 25 39.72 29.87 -9.18
N LEU A 26 40.09 30.47 -10.30
CA LEU A 26 39.22 31.23 -11.17
C LEU A 26 38.33 30.30 -12.00
N GLN A 27 37.55 29.41 -11.39
CA GLN A 27 36.48 28.67 -12.04
C GLN A 27 35.49 28.12 -10.99
N LYS A 28 34.31 28.75 -10.97
CA LYS A 28 32.98 28.27 -10.55
C LYS A 28 32.88 27.27 -9.37
N ASP A 29 32.41 27.81 -8.25
CA ASP A 29 31.39 27.24 -7.34
C ASP A 29 31.56 25.84 -6.72
N GLU A 30 32.79 25.43 -6.40
CA GLU A 30 32.98 24.41 -5.36
C GLU A 30 34.03 24.86 -4.36
N LYS A 31 33.56 25.46 -3.24
CA LYS A 31 34.41 25.73 -2.08
C LYS A 31 34.70 24.38 -1.41
N SER A 32 35.58 23.57 -2.00
CA SER A 32 36.09 22.37 -1.36
C SER A 32 36.78 22.78 -0.06
N LYS A 33 36.06 22.64 1.05
CA LYS A 33 36.54 22.99 2.39
C LYS A 33 37.58 21.95 2.79
N MET A 34 38.82 22.16 2.35
CA MET A 34 39.94 21.27 2.62
C MET A 34 40.23 21.28 4.13
N ILE A 35 40.35 20.11 4.74
CA ILE A 35 40.73 19.99 6.15
C ILE A 35 42.23 19.65 6.21
N MET A 36 43.01 20.53 6.82
CA MET A 36 44.41 20.22 7.15
C MET A 36 44.50 19.62 8.54
N GLY A 37 45.32 18.57 8.69
CA GLY A 37 45.65 17.95 9.96
C GLY A 37 47.14 18.02 10.27
N ILE A 38 47.51 18.18 11.54
CA ILE A 38 48.85 17.88 12.07
C ILE A 38 48.84 16.44 12.58
N PHE A 39 49.77 15.64 12.11
CA PHE A 39 49.98 14.25 12.48
C PHE A 39 51.30 14.11 13.23
N GLU A 40 51.37 13.15 14.15
CA GLU A 40 52.61 12.76 14.83
C GLU A 40 52.85 11.28 14.58
N CYS A 41 54.02 10.96 14.04
CA CYS A 41 54.38 9.59 13.73
C CYS A 41 54.82 8.85 15.01
N LEU A 42 54.13 7.76 15.36
CA LEU A 42 54.50 6.94 16.52
C LEU A 42 55.87 6.26 16.38
N ASN A 43 56.32 6.03 15.13
CA ASN A 43 57.60 5.34 14.87
C ASN A 43 58.83 6.26 15.03
N CYS A 44 58.73 7.53 14.61
CA CYS A 44 59.87 8.46 14.60
C CYS A 44 59.61 9.81 15.27
N LYS A 45 58.47 9.96 15.94
CA LYS A 45 57.99 11.16 16.66
C LYS A 45 57.95 12.45 15.83
N THR A 46 58.04 12.33 14.50
CA THR A 46 58.05 13.50 13.62
C THR A 46 56.63 14.02 13.44
N ARG A 47 56.48 15.33 13.61
CA ARG A 47 55.23 16.05 13.35
C ARG A 47 55.19 16.57 11.93
N PHE A 48 54.10 16.31 11.22
CA PHE A 48 53.93 16.74 9.83
C PHE A 48 52.50 17.16 9.55
N ARG A 49 52.29 17.95 8.51
CA ARG A 49 50.97 18.39 8.07
C ARG A 49 50.55 17.59 6.85
N ALA A 50 49.29 17.16 6.81
CA ALA A 50 48.73 16.50 5.64
C ALA A 50 47.24 16.84 5.50
N THR A 51 46.74 16.74 4.28
CA THR A 51 45.33 16.96 3.96
C THR A 51 44.51 15.73 4.29
N LEU A 52 43.34 15.92 4.89
CA LEU A 52 42.31 14.88 5.01
C LEU A 52 41.33 15.04 3.86
N GLU A 53 41.39 14.13 2.89
CA GLU A 53 40.39 14.00 1.85
C GLU A 53 39.11 13.41 2.46
N SER A 54 38.00 14.15 2.39
CA SER A 54 36.70 13.77 2.95
C SER A 54 35.78 13.18 1.87
N GLU A 55 36.30 12.27 1.05
CA GLU A 55 35.58 11.65 -0.07
C GLU A 55 34.37 10.83 0.39
N THR A 56 34.48 10.19 1.57
CA THR A 56 33.45 9.32 2.14
C THR A 56 32.10 9.99 2.40
N LYS A 57 32.06 11.30 2.65
CA LYS A 57 30.79 12.01 2.92
C LYS A 57 29.96 12.30 1.67
N ILE A 58 30.57 12.36 0.49
CA ILE A 58 29.87 12.75 -0.75
C ILE A 58 29.13 11.55 -1.34
N GLU A 59 29.75 10.37 -1.30
CA GLU A 59 29.14 9.11 -1.76
C GLU A 59 27.96 8.67 -0.90
N GLU A 60 28.08 8.79 0.44
CA GLU A 60 26.99 8.48 1.37
C GLU A 60 25.78 9.40 1.14
N VAL A 61 26.00 10.70 0.90
CA VAL A 61 24.92 11.66 0.62
C VAL A 61 24.26 11.38 -0.74
N ALA A 62 25.02 11.00 -1.76
CA ALA A 62 24.47 10.57 -3.04
C ALA A 62 23.63 9.29 -2.92
N SER A 63 24.07 8.32 -2.11
CA SER A 63 23.35 7.07 -1.82
C SER A 63 22.03 7.34 -1.09
N ILE A 64 22.04 8.17 -0.03
CA ILE A 64 20.84 8.55 0.71
C ILE A 64 19.84 9.29 -0.19
N LYS A 65 20.32 10.20 -1.06
CA LYS A 65 19.45 10.92 -2.00
C LYS A 65 18.70 9.97 -2.93
N ASN A 66 19.37 8.95 -3.47
CA ASN A 66 18.73 7.93 -4.30
C ASN A 66 17.66 7.14 -3.52
N MET A 67 17.96 6.74 -2.28
CA MET A 67 16.99 6.05 -1.42
C MET A 67 15.74 6.92 -1.16
N VAL A 68 15.91 8.22 -0.93
CA VAL A 68 14.80 9.16 -0.72
C VAL A 68 13.92 9.28 -1.97
N GLU A 69 14.52 9.36 -3.16
CA GLU A 69 13.78 9.40 -4.43
C GLU A 69 12.97 8.11 -4.63
N ARG A 70 13.55 6.93 -4.34
CA ARG A 70 12.84 5.65 -4.40
C ARG A 70 11.66 5.59 -3.43
N ILE A 71 11.85 6.02 -2.18
CA ILE A 71 10.78 6.07 -1.17
C ILE A 71 9.65 6.99 -1.63
N LYS A 72 9.98 8.14 -2.24
CA LYS A 72 8.98 9.06 -2.78
C LYS A 72 8.16 8.42 -3.90
N GLY A 73 8.81 7.73 -4.83
CA GLY A 73 8.12 6.98 -5.90
C GLY A 73 7.16 5.92 -5.34
N ILE A 74 7.64 5.10 -4.39
CA ILE A 74 6.80 4.09 -3.73
C ILE A 74 5.59 4.73 -3.03
N LYS A 75 5.79 5.87 -2.36
CA LYS A 75 4.69 6.60 -1.71
C LYS A 75 3.65 7.07 -2.72
N GLU A 76 4.06 7.61 -3.86
CA GLU A 76 3.16 8.07 -4.92
C GLU A 76 2.35 6.91 -5.53
N GLU A 77 3.00 5.78 -5.83
CA GLU A 77 2.33 4.57 -6.33
C GLU A 77 1.32 3.99 -5.33
N LEU A 78 1.69 3.94 -4.05
CA LEU A 78 0.78 3.49 -2.98
C LEU A 78 -0.42 4.43 -2.85
N MET A 79 -0.23 5.74 -2.91
CA MET A 79 -1.34 6.70 -2.87
C MET A 79 -2.30 6.52 -4.04
N GLN A 80 -1.77 6.28 -5.26
CA GLN A 80 -2.61 6.03 -6.44
C GLN A 80 -3.38 4.71 -6.31
N THR A 81 -2.71 3.65 -5.86
CA THR A 81 -3.33 2.34 -5.64
C THR A 81 -4.46 2.45 -4.60
N LEU A 82 -4.21 3.17 -3.51
CA LEU A 82 -5.18 3.36 -2.44
C LEU A 82 -6.38 4.20 -2.89
N LYS A 83 -6.17 5.21 -3.76
CA LYS A 83 -7.26 5.94 -4.42
C LYS A 83 -8.11 5.03 -5.29
N ASN A 84 -7.47 4.23 -6.15
CA ASN A 84 -8.18 3.29 -7.04
C ASN A 84 -9.00 2.26 -6.25
N LEU A 85 -8.46 1.73 -5.14
CA LEU A 85 -9.18 0.79 -4.28
C LEU A 85 -10.39 1.44 -3.61
N ARG A 86 -10.28 2.68 -3.13
CA ARG A 86 -11.42 3.42 -2.56
C ARG A 86 -12.52 3.65 -3.59
N GLU A 87 -12.17 3.97 -4.83
CA GLU A 87 -13.14 4.14 -5.91
C GLU A 87 -13.86 2.81 -6.22
N LYS A 88 -13.12 1.71 -6.34
CA LYS A 88 -13.71 0.37 -6.52
C LYS A 88 -14.64 -0.03 -5.37
N MET A 89 -14.25 0.27 -4.12
CA MET A 89 -15.10 0.01 -2.96
C MET A 89 -16.44 0.76 -3.06
N LYS A 90 -16.41 2.05 -3.42
CA LYS A 90 -17.65 2.82 -3.61
C LYS A 90 -18.54 2.23 -4.69
N THR A 91 -17.96 1.81 -5.82
CA THR A 91 -18.73 1.15 -6.89
C THR A 91 -19.37 -0.14 -6.39
N LEU A 92 -18.61 -1.00 -5.72
CA LEU A 92 -19.14 -2.25 -5.15
C LEU A 92 -20.23 -2.02 -4.10
N GLU A 93 -20.09 -0.98 -3.26
CA GLU A 93 -21.13 -0.60 -2.30
C GLU A 93 -22.43 -0.20 -3.00
N THR A 94 -22.35 0.57 -4.09
CA THR A 94 -23.54 0.93 -4.89
C THR A 94 -24.16 -0.26 -5.59
N GLU A 95 -23.35 -1.14 -6.20
CA GLU A 95 -23.82 -2.37 -6.85
C GLU A 95 -24.52 -3.28 -5.85
N ARG A 96 -23.93 -3.46 -4.65
CA ARG A 96 -24.55 -4.24 -3.57
C ARG A 96 -25.91 -3.66 -3.18
N ALA A 97 -26.03 -2.35 -3.00
CA ALA A 97 -27.30 -1.73 -2.64
C ALA A 97 -28.37 -1.93 -3.73
N ASN A 98 -27.98 -1.80 -5.00
CA ASN A 98 -28.87 -2.03 -6.14
C ASN A 98 -29.36 -3.49 -6.20
N LEU A 99 -28.45 -4.46 -6.08
CA LEU A 99 -28.79 -5.88 -6.08
C LEU A 99 -29.70 -6.25 -4.91
N MET A 100 -29.46 -5.70 -3.72
CA MET A 100 -30.34 -5.91 -2.57
C MET A 100 -31.76 -5.38 -2.84
N SER A 101 -31.88 -4.22 -3.49
CA SER A 101 -33.20 -3.68 -3.89
C SER A 101 -33.89 -4.56 -4.93
N GLU A 102 -33.15 -5.11 -5.89
CA GLU A 102 -33.68 -6.00 -6.92
C GLU A 102 -34.16 -7.33 -6.35
N ILE A 103 -33.40 -7.93 -5.44
CA ILE A 103 -33.80 -9.15 -4.71
C ILE A 103 -35.12 -8.93 -3.97
N GLU A 104 -35.25 -7.80 -3.27
CA GLU A 104 -36.48 -7.50 -2.53
C GLU A 104 -37.69 -7.34 -3.46
N LYS A 105 -37.52 -6.67 -4.60
CA LYS A 105 -38.59 -6.57 -5.61
C LYS A 105 -38.99 -7.94 -6.16
N LEU A 106 -38.02 -8.77 -6.50
CA LEU A 106 -38.28 -10.12 -7.02
C LEU A 106 -39.00 -10.98 -5.99
N LYS A 107 -38.63 -10.86 -4.71
CA LYS A 107 -39.29 -11.54 -3.60
C LYS A 107 -40.75 -11.11 -3.48
N GLN A 108 -41.05 -9.81 -3.51
CA GLN A 108 -42.42 -9.30 -3.47
C GLN A 108 -43.26 -9.78 -4.67
N ILE A 109 -42.66 -9.83 -5.86
CA ILE A 109 -43.33 -10.38 -7.06
C ILE A 109 -43.63 -11.88 -6.87
N ALA A 110 -42.69 -12.65 -6.34
CA ALA A 110 -42.90 -14.07 -6.08
C ALA A 110 -44.01 -14.29 -5.03
N GLU A 111 -43.96 -13.57 -3.91
CA GLU A 111 -44.97 -13.65 -2.84
C GLU A 111 -46.36 -13.28 -3.34
N SER A 112 -46.49 -12.19 -4.11
CA SER A 112 -47.79 -11.78 -4.67
C SER A 112 -48.35 -12.80 -5.66
N ARG A 113 -47.49 -13.46 -6.46
CA ARG A 113 -47.90 -14.54 -7.36
C ARG A 113 -48.36 -15.79 -6.61
N VAL A 114 -47.62 -16.19 -5.57
CA VAL A 114 -48.02 -17.32 -4.71
C VAL A 114 -49.38 -17.04 -4.08
N SER A 115 -49.58 -15.87 -3.47
CA SER A 115 -50.86 -15.48 -2.88
C SER A 115 -52.01 -15.39 -3.89
N ALA A 116 -51.75 -15.06 -5.16
CA ALA A 116 -52.76 -15.09 -6.22
C ALA A 116 -53.15 -16.52 -6.58
N LEU A 117 -52.15 -17.39 -6.81
CA LEU A 117 -52.37 -18.80 -7.15
C LEU A 117 -53.04 -19.58 -6.02
N GLU A 118 -52.68 -19.33 -4.76
CA GLU A 118 -53.34 -19.94 -3.61
C GLU A 118 -54.83 -19.61 -3.55
N ARG A 119 -55.19 -18.35 -3.85
CA ARG A 119 -56.60 -17.92 -3.94
C ARG A 119 -57.32 -18.62 -5.08
N GLU A 120 -56.72 -18.68 -6.27
CA GLU A 120 -57.29 -19.40 -7.42
C GLU A 120 -57.51 -20.89 -7.10
N ILE A 121 -56.52 -21.54 -6.49
CA ILE A 121 -56.64 -22.94 -6.06
C ILE A 121 -57.77 -23.12 -5.04
N SER A 122 -57.92 -22.19 -4.08
CA SER A 122 -59.01 -22.24 -3.10
C SER A 122 -60.37 -22.16 -3.80
N VAL A 123 -60.55 -21.21 -4.72
CA VAL A 123 -61.79 -21.05 -5.50
C VAL A 123 -62.07 -22.30 -6.33
N LEU A 124 -61.07 -22.81 -7.05
CA LEU A 124 -61.24 -24.03 -7.87
C LEU A 124 -61.59 -25.25 -7.00
N ARG A 125 -61.01 -25.38 -5.81
CA ARG A 125 -61.37 -26.46 -4.87
C ARG A 125 -62.82 -26.33 -4.41
N GLU A 126 -63.29 -25.13 -4.10
CA GLU A 126 -64.68 -24.87 -3.73
C GLU A 126 -65.65 -25.18 -4.88
N GLU A 127 -65.32 -24.76 -6.10
CA GLU A 127 -66.10 -25.04 -7.30
C GLU A 127 -66.18 -26.55 -7.59
N VAL A 128 -65.05 -27.26 -7.52
CA VAL A 128 -65.01 -28.73 -7.68
C VAL A 128 -65.88 -29.41 -6.62
N ASN A 129 -65.82 -28.97 -5.37
CA ASN A 129 -66.65 -29.53 -4.29
C ASN A 129 -68.14 -29.25 -4.50
N SER A 130 -68.50 -28.06 -4.97
CA SER A 130 -69.87 -27.70 -5.31
C SER A 130 -70.42 -28.57 -6.46
N LEU A 131 -69.66 -28.70 -7.56
CA LEU A 131 -70.02 -29.57 -8.69
C LEU A 131 -70.17 -31.03 -8.27
N ARG A 132 -69.28 -31.51 -7.41
CA ARG A 132 -69.33 -32.86 -6.85
C ARG A 132 -70.61 -33.10 -6.05
N GLY A 133 -71.01 -32.13 -5.22
CA GLY A 133 -72.26 -32.16 -4.47
C GLY A 133 -73.49 -32.24 -5.37
N ILE A 134 -73.51 -31.49 -6.48
CA ILE A 134 -74.59 -31.53 -7.47
C ILE A 134 -74.65 -32.89 -8.20
N LEU A 135 -73.50 -33.46 -8.54
CA LEU A 135 -73.41 -34.74 -9.25
C LEU A 135 -73.59 -35.97 -8.35
N GLY A 136 -73.72 -35.79 -7.03
CA GLY A 136 -73.97 -36.88 -6.09
C GLY A 136 -72.77 -37.80 -5.85
N TYR A 137 -71.55 -37.37 -6.20
CA TYR A 137 -70.32 -38.10 -5.86
C TYR A 137 -70.00 -37.86 -4.38
N ILE A 138 -70.59 -38.66 -3.50
CA ILE A 138 -70.19 -38.72 -2.09
C ILE A 138 -68.78 -39.34 -2.05
N GLU A 139 -67.79 -38.58 -1.59
CA GLU A 139 -66.47 -39.14 -1.30
C GLU A 139 -66.64 -40.20 -0.20
N GLU A 140 -66.45 -41.48 -0.52
CA GLU A 140 -66.03 -42.42 0.50
C GLU A 140 -64.66 -41.96 0.98
N PRO A 141 -64.45 -41.75 2.29
CA PRO A 141 -63.16 -41.28 2.78
C PRO A 141 -62.10 -42.33 2.45
N GLU A 142 -61.15 -41.95 1.60
CA GLU A 142 -59.89 -42.68 1.42
C GLU A 142 -59.21 -42.77 2.79
N LYS A 143 -59.40 -43.92 3.44
CA LYS A 143 -58.64 -44.34 4.61
C LYS A 143 -57.19 -44.50 4.16
N ILE A 144 -56.38 -43.46 4.32
CA ILE A 144 -54.93 -43.59 4.24
C ILE A 144 -54.51 -44.33 5.51
N ALA A 145 -54.20 -45.63 5.33
CA ALA A 145 -53.58 -46.46 6.34
C ALA A 145 -52.17 -45.95 6.69
N LYS A 146 -51.81 -46.19 7.96
CA LYS A 146 -50.56 -45.83 8.66
C LYS A 146 -49.28 -45.93 7.84
#